data_AF-A0A965CDB4-F1
#
_entry.id   AF-A0A965CDB4-F1
#
_cell.length_a   1.000
_cell.length_b   1.000
_cell.length_c   1.000
_cell.angle_alpha   90.00
_cell.angle_beta   90.00
_cell.angle_gamma   90.00
#
_symmetry.space_group_name_H-M   'P 1'
#
loop_
_entity.id
_entity.type
_entity.pdbx_description
1 polymer ?
#
loop_
_entity_poly.entity_id
_entity_poly.type
_entity_poly.pdbx_seq_one_letter_code
_entity_poly.pdbx_strand_id
1 'polypeptide(L)'
;MQERKGKALFFGDIMCLMQGKKDRRGSKGDIRPEHLGGNYFDLVFNETAEWFKPWQKDIVMMSDGNHETAIINHNEIDPLGNVVRIMRDNGSPVEHMRYQGFVWFTFYQNASENAQQRQEKIRRLTLGFHHGTWGGVITKGTLGGNRYASI
;
A
#
# COMPACT_ATOMS: atom_id res chain seq x y z
N MET A 1 -9.57 -1.70 -13.99
CA MET A 1 -10.12 -1.75 -12.62
C MET A 1 -11.59 -1.35 -12.61
N GLN A 2 -11.93 -0.16 -13.10
CA GLN A 2 -13.29 0.40 -13.07
C GLN A 2 -14.32 -0.41 -13.87
N GLU A 3 -13.98 -0.90 -15.06
CA GLU A 3 -14.88 -1.73 -15.88
C GLU A 3 -15.39 -3.00 -15.16
N ARG A 4 -14.57 -3.56 -14.27
CA ARG A 4 -14.89 -4.78 -13.51
C ARG A 4 -15.29 -4.51 -12.07
N LYS A 5 -15.46 -3.24 -11.68
CA LYS A 5 -15.71 -2.81 -10.29
C LYS A 5 -14.69 -3.40 -9.28
N GLY A 6 -13.44 -3.56 -9.74
CA GLY A 6 -12.37 -4.13 -8.92
C GLY A 6 -11.90 -3.15 -7.85
N LYS A 7 -11.39 -3.68 -6.73
CA LYS A 7 -10.70 -2.90 -5.69
C LYS A 7 -9.19 -3.12 -5.76
N ALA A 8 -8.43 -2.11 -5.36
CA ALA A 8 -6.97 -2.12 -5.41
C ALA A 8 -6.35 -2.11 -4.01
N LEU A 9 -5.33 -2.94 -3.86
CA LEU A 9 -4.48 -3.08 -2.69
C LEU A 9 -3.05 -2.83 -3.16
N PHE A 10 -2.37 -1.85 -2.56
CA PHE A 10 -0.97 -1.57 -2.84
C PHE A 10 -0.12 -2.03 -1.67
N PHE A 11 0.94 -2.77 -1.96
CA PHE A 11 1.82 -3.34 -0.95
C PHE A 11 3.19 -2.66 -0.99
N GLY A 12 3.28 -1.39 -0.58
CA GLY A 12 4.52 -0.61 -0.44
C GLY A 12 5.20 -0.13 -1.72
N ASP A 13 6.25 0.68 -1.53
CA ASP A 13 7.09 1.29 -2.57
C ASP A 13 6.27 2.01 -3.66
N ILE A 14 5.24 2.74 -3.24
CA ILE A 14 4.32 3.44 -4.15
C ILE A 14 4.93 4.77 -4.62
N MET A 15 5.76 5.38 -3.77
CA MET A 15 6.36 6.69 -4.02
C MET A 15 7.84 6.58 -4.39
N CYS A 16 8.29 7.51 -5.24
CA CYS A 16 9.72 7.71 -5.49
C CYS A 16 10.32 8.58 -4.37
N LEU A 17 10.75 7.94 -3.28
CA LEU A 17 11.30 8.65 -2.11
C LEU A 17 12.84 8.70 -2.10
N MET A 18 13.49 8.23 -3.15
CA MET A 18 14.94 7.98 -3.16
C MET A 18 15.82 9.22 -3.40
N GLN A 19 15.24 10.42 -3.37
CA GLN A 19 15.93 11.68 -3.72
C GLN A 19 15.92 12.72 -2.60
N GLY A 20 15.53 12.33 -1.39
CA GLY A 20 15.57 13.21 -0.23
C GLY A 20 17.00 13.65 0.10
N LYS A 21 17.17 14.80 0.76
CA LYS A 21 18.49 15.36 1.15
C LYS A 21 19.38 14.39 1.93
N LYS A 22 18.79 13.46 2.69
CA LYS A 22 19.49 12.47 3.50
C LYS A 22 19.64 11.10 2.80
N ASP A 23 19.10 10.93 1.59
CA ASP A 23 19.25 9.69 0.84
C ASP A 23 20.63 9.63 0.17
N ARG A 24 21.40 8.61 0.51
CA ARG A 24 22.75 8.37 -0.03
C ARG A 24 22.75 7.95 -1.50
N ARG A 25 21.61 7.49 -2.02
CA ARG A 25 21.41 7.09 -3.42
C ARG A 25 20.97 8.27 -4.29
N GLY A 26 20.61 9.40 -3.67
CA GLY A 26 20.00 10.52 -4.34
C GLY A 26 20.95 11.22 -5.31
N SER A 27 20.44 11.53 -6.50
CA SER A 27 21.07 12.32 -7.54
C SER A 27 20.08 13.38 -8.00
N LYS A 28 20.47 14.66 -7.90
CA LYS A 28 19.59 15.78 -8.30
C LYS A 28 19.19 15.73 -9.78
N GLY A 29 19.98 15.06 -10.62
CA GLY A 29 19.66 14.87 -12.05
C GLY A 29 18.53 13.86 -12.29
N ASP A 30 18.27 12.98 -11.33
CA ASP A 30 17.25 11.92 -11.43
C ASP A 30 15.92 12.35 -10.77
N ILE A 31 15.86 13.57 -10.23
CA ILE A 31 14.64 14.17 -9.69
C ILE A 31 13.81 14.70 -10.84
N ARG A 32 12.53 14.32 -10.87
CA ARG A 32 11.58 14.86 -11.83
C ARG A 32 11.45 16.38 -11.66
N PRO A 33 11.34 17.18 -12.73
CA PRO A 33 11.28 18.63 -12.63
C PRO A 33 10.23 19.17 -11.66
N GLU A 34 9.07 18.51 -11.59
CA GLU A 34 7.96 18.80 -10.68
C GLU A 34 8.32 18.66 -9.19
N HIS A 35 9.40 17.94 -8.86
CA HIS A 35 9.89 17.71 -7.49
C HIS A 35 11.14 18.53 -7.14
N LEU A 36 11.61 19.41 -8.03
CA LEU A 36 12.80 20.25 -7.82
C LEU A 36 12.51 21.49 -6.93
N GLY A 37 11.78 21.30 -5.83
CA GLY A 37 11.49 22.35 -4.84
C GLY A 37 12.20 22.15 -3.51
N GLY A 38 12.20 23.20 -2.68
CA GLY A 38 12.74 23.14 -1.30
C GLY A 38 11.96 22.19 -0.38
N ASN A 39 10.73 21.87 -0.74
CA ASN A 39 9.78 21.00 -0.05
C ASN A 39 9.55 19.67 -0.79
N TYR A 40 10.64 19.02 -1.24
CA TYR A 40 10.62 17.76 -2.02
C TYR A 40 9.56 16.75 -1.59
N PHE A 41 9.50 16.41 -0.29
CA PHE A 41 8.57 15.39 0.21
C PHE A 41 7.11 15.80 0.04
N ASP A 42 6.76 17.05 0.35
CA ASP A 42 5.40 17.54 0.17
C ASP A 42 4.99 17.55 -1.30
N LEU A 43 5.91 17.89 -2.21
CA LEU A 43 5.65 17.84 -3.65
C LEU A 43 5.34 16.41 -4.10
N VAL A 44 6.16 15.44 -3.69
CA VAL A 44 5.93 14.02 -3.98
C VAL A 44 4.59 13.54 -3.41
N PHE A 45 4.23 13.94 -2.18
CA PHE A 45 2.99 13.49 -1.55
C PHE A 45 1.75 14.06 -2.27
N ASN A 46 1.77 15.34 -2.60
CA ASN A 46 0.69 16.00 -3.31
C ASN A 46 0.53 15.45 -4.74
N GLU A 47 1.63 15.28 -5.46
CA GLU A 47 1.60 14.69 -6.81
C GLU A 47 1.06 13.25 -6.77
N THR A 48 1.52 12.44 -5.81
CA THR A 48 1.06 11.06 -5.65
C THR A 48 -0.44 11.01 -5.37
N ALA A 49 -0.95 11.86 -4.47
CA ALA A 49 -2.37 11.92 -4.16
C ALA A 49 -3.22 12.38 -5.36
N GLU A 50 -2.76 13.38 -6.11
CA GLU A 50 -3.45 13.85 -7.32
C GLU A 50 -3.42 12.80 -8.43
N TRP A 51 -2.33 12.04 -8.59
CA TRP A 51 -2.25 10.93 -9.53
C TRP A 51 -3.30 9.85 -9.24
N PHE A 52 -3.54 9.54 -7.96
CA PHE A 52 -4.52 8.54 -7.55
C PHE A 52 -5.97 9.01 -7.58
N LYS A 53 -6.22 10.31 -7.72
CA LYS A 53 -7.56 10.92 -7.71
C LYS A 53 -8.59 10.26 -8.63
N PRO A 54 -8.26 9.84 -9.88
CA PRO A 54 -9.21 9.16 -10.75
C PRO A 54 -9.67 7.79 -10.22
N TRP A 55 -8.86 7.13 -9.38
CA TRP A 55 -9.11 5.79 -8.84
C TRP A 55 -9.34 5.77 -7.34
N GLN A 56 -9.39 6.94 -6.68
CA GLN A 56 -9.37 7.05 -5.22
C GLN A 56 -10.50 6.27 -4.52
N LYS A 57 -11.64 6.03 -5.17
CA LYS A 57 -12.78 5.27 -4.64
C LYS A 57 -12.60 3.75 -4.70
N ASP A 58 -11.66 3.28 -5.52
CA ASP A 58 -11.39 1.87 -5.74
C ASP A 58 -10.16 1.37 -4.98
N ILE A 59 -9.32 2.29 -4.51
CA ILE A 59 -8.16 1.97 -3.69
C ILE A 59 -8.62 1.84 -2.24
N VAL A 60 -8.46 0.63 -1.68
CA VAL A 60 -8.96 0.32 -0.35
C VAL A 60 -7.85 0.24 0.69
N MET A 61 -6.62 -0.05 0.27
CA MET A 61 -5.48 -0.08 1.19
C MET A 61 -4.16 0.16 0.46
N MET A 62 -3.27 0.83 1.18
CA MET A 62 -1.86 0.99 0.85
C MET A 62 -1.02 0.62 2.07
N SER A 63 0.00 -0.22 1.87
CA SER A 63 0.93 -0.60 2.93
C SER A 63 2.28 0.09 2.82
N ASP A 64 3.00 0.23 3.93
CA ASP A 64 4.39 0.71 3.94
C ASP A 64 5.33 -0.22 3.15
N GLY A 65 6.32 0.36 2.48
CA GLY A 65 7.41 -0.34 1.82
C GLY A 65 8.79 0.02 2.35
N ASN A 66 9.83 -0.41 1.64
CA ASN A 66 11.22 -0.13 1.99
C ASN A 66 11.53 1.36 1.85
N HIS A 67 10.97 2.00 0.82
CA HIS A 67 11.18 3.42 0.58
C HIS A 67 10.52 4.27 1.66
N GLU A 68 9.28 3.95 2.03
CA GLU A 68 8.55 4.66 3.07
C GLU A 68 9.21 4.50 4.45
N THR A 69 9.55 3.26 4.82
CA THR A 69 10.19 2.97 6.11
C THR A 69 11.58 3.60 6.26
N ALA A 70 12.36 3.66 5.17
CA ALA A 70 13.65 4.35 5.19
C ALA A 70 13.49 5.85 5.49
N ILE A 71 12.50 6.52 4.88
CA ILE A 71 12.23 7.93 5.16
C ILE A 71 11.75 8.13 6.60
N ILE A 72 10.87 7.26 7.12
CA ILE A 72 10.46 7.33 8.53
C ILE A 72 11.69 7.30 9.44
N ASN A 73 12.63 6.38 9.19
CA ASN A 73 13.81 6.21 10.04
C ASN A 73 14.83 7.35 9.93
N HIS A 74 15.01 7.95 8.75
CA HIS A 74 16.04 8.97 8.52
C HIS A 74 15.54 10.42 8.66
N ASN A 75 14.24 10.61 8.45
CA ASN A 75 13.62 11.92 8.33
C ASN A 75 12.44 12.10 9.29
N GLU A 76 11.99 11.06 10.00
CA GLU A 76 10.90 11.13 10.99
C GLU A 76 9.57 11.61 10.39
N ILE A 77 9.42 11.42 9.08
CA ILE A 77 8.22 11.76 8.32
C ILE A 77 7.60 10.45 7.84
N ASP A 78 6.30 10.27 8.09
CA ASP A 78 5.49 9.17 7.55
C ASP A 78 4.99 9.55 6.14
N PRO A 79 5.61 9.03 5.06
CA PRO A 79 5.29 9.47 3.70
C PRO A 79 3.90 9.00 3.29
N LEU A 80 3.63 7.72 3.52
CA LEU A 80 2.38 7.10 3.11
C LEU A 80 1.22 7.59 3.97
N GLY A 81 1.45 7.80 5.26
CA GLY A 81 0.46 8.43 6.14
C GLY A 81 0.04 9.81 5.65
N ASN A 82 0.96 10.63 5.13
CA ASN A 82 0.62 11.93 4.55
C ASN A 82 -0.21 11.81 3.26
N VAL A 83 0.17 10.92 2.34
CA VAL A 83 -0.60 10.67 1.11
C VAL A 83 -2.01 10.15 1.42
N VAL A 84 -2.10 9.15 2.31
CA VAL A 84 -3.40 8.58 2.73
C VAL A 84 -4.27 9.65 3.39
N ARG A 85 -3.70 10.53 4.22
CA ARG A 85 -4.45 11.67 4.79
C ARG A 85 -5.04 12.55 3.69
N ILE A 86 -4.22 13.00 2.73
CA ILE A 86 -4.68 13.85 1.61
C ILE A 86 -5.79 13.14 0.82
N MET A 87 -5.63 11.85 0.53
CA MET A 87 -6.65 11.08 -0.20
C MET A 87 -7.96 10.96 0.59
N ARG A 88 -7.90 10.75 1.91
CA ARG A 88 -9.09 10.65 2.77
C ARG A 88 -9.79 11.97 2.95
N ASP A 89 -9.04 13.07 3.05
CA ASP A 89 -9.60 14.43 3.08
C ASP A 89 -10.40 14.72 1.79
N ASN A 90 -10.05 14.06 0.69
CA ASN A 90 -10.78 14.09 -0.59
C ASN A 90 -11.86 13.00 -0.75
N GLY A 91 -12.16 12.25 0.31
CA GLY A 91 -13.24 11.24 0.34
C GLY A 91 -12.84 9.83 -0.11
N SER A 92 -11.54 9.52 -0.20
CA SER A 92 -11.08 8.15 -0.44
C SER A 92 -11.32 7.24 0.77
N PRO A 93 -11.73 5.98 0.59
CA PRO A 93 -11.84 4.99 1.66
C PRO A 93 -10.50 4.30 1.98
N VAL A 94 -9.37 4.76 1.42
CA VAL A 94 -8.08 4.10 1.55
C VAL A 94 -7.61 4.04 3.01
N GLU A 95 -7.17 2.86 3.42
CA GLU A 95 -6.57 2.61 4.73
C GLU A 95 -5.05 2.45 4.62
N HIS A 96 -4.33 3.05 5.57
CA HIS A 96 -2.89 2.89 5.70
C HIS A 96 -2.57 1.65 6.53
N MET A 97 -1.79 0.74 5.96
CA MET A 97 -1.25 -0.41 6.67
C MET A 97 0.27 -0.34 6.80
N ARG A 98 0.81 -1.04 7.78
CA ARG A 98 2.26 -1.15 7.99
C ARG A 98 2.88 -2.18 7.04
N TYR A 99 4.18 -2.39 7.18
CA TYR A 99 5.03 -3.22 6.31
C TYR A 99 4.55 -4.66 6.07
N GLN A 100 3.78 -5.21 7.02
CA GLN A 100 3.18 -6.54 6.95
C GLN A 100 1.82 -6.54 7.66
N GLY A 101 0.97 -7.50 7.31
CA GLY A 101 -0.33 -7.64 7.95
C GLY A 101 -1.21 -8.69 7.30
N PHE A 102 -2.48 -8.67 7.69
CA PHE A 102 -3.52 -9.56 7.17
C PHE A 102 -4.72 -8.76 6.69
N VAL A 103 -5.31 -9.20 5.58
CA VAL A 103 -6.57 -8.70 5.04
C VAL A 103 -7.56 -9.85 4.99
N TRP A 104 -8.72 -9.68 5.61
CA TRP A 104 -9.82 -10.65 5.52
C TRP A 104 -10.83 -10.21 4.47
N PHE A 105 -10.97 -10.99 3.41
CA PHE A 105 -12.10 -10.86 2.49
C PHE A 105 -13.25 -11.69 3.04
N THR A 106 -14.33 -11.02 3.42
CA THR A 106 -15.55 -11.69 3.88
C THR A 106 -16.62 -11.60 2.80
N PHE A 107 -17.05 -12.75 2.29
CA PHE A 107 -18.05 -12.89 1.25
C PHE A 107 -19.36 -13.34 1.89
N TYR A 108 -20.40 -12.53 1.75
CA TYR A 108 -21.75 -12.84 2.16
C TYR A 108 -22.49 -13.42 0.94
N GLN A 109 -22.86 -14.70 1.01
CA GLN A 109 -23.66 -15.37 -0.01
C GLN A 109 -25.09 -15.47 0.50
N ASN A 110 -25.98 -14.69 -0.12
CA ASN A 110 -27.41 -14.76 0.17
C ASN A 110 -27.94 -16.15 -0.22
N ALA A 111 -28.93 -16.63 0.53
CA ALA A 111 -29.61 -17.87 0.18
C ALA A 111 -30.26 -17.75 -1.20
N SER A 112 -30.13 -18.80 -2.03
CA SER A 112 -30.87 -18.87 -3.29
C SER A 112 -32.37 -18.87 -3.00
N GLU A 113 -33.14 -18.06 -3.74
CA GLU A 113 -34.60 -17.99 -3.60
C GLU A 113 -35.26 -19.36 -3.81
N ASN A 114 -34.62 -20.26 -4.57
CA ASN A 114 -35.10 -21.60 -4.90
C ASN A 114 -34.54 -22.72 -4.00
N ALA A 115 -33.74 -22.41 -2.98
CA ALA A 115 -33.22 -23.42 -2.05
C ALA A 115 -34.26 -23.75 -0.97
N GLN A 116 -34.60 -25.04 -0.83
CA GLN A 116 -35.51 -25.55 0.21
C GLN A 116 -35.05 -25.22 1.64
N GLN A 117 -33.75 -24.97 1.85
CA GLN A 117 -33.19 -24.46 3.09
C GLN A 117 -32.49 -23.12 2.83
N ARG A 118 -33.10 -22.04 3.33
CA ARG A 118 -32.53 -20.70 3.29
C ARG A 118 -31.39 -20.58 4.30
N GLN A 119 -30.18 -20.95 3.91
CA GLN A 119 -28.98 -20.68 4.69
C GLN A 119 -28.09 -19.69 3.96
N GLU A 120 -27.97 -18.50 4.54
CA GLU A 120 -26.91 -17.56 4.18
C GLU A 120 -25.56 -18.18 4.52
N LYS A 121 -24.60 -18.06 3.60
CA LYS A 121 -23.26 -18.60 3.80
C LYS A 121 -22.26 -17.46 3.86
N ILE A 122 -21.50 -17.41 4.95
CA ILE A 122 -20.35 -16.51 5.07
C ILE A 122 -19.09 -17.31 4.71
N ARG A 123 -18.34 -16.85 3.72
CA ARG A 123 -17.01 -17.40 3.40
C ARG A 123 -15.96 -16.33 3.66
N ARG A 124 -14.84 -16.74 4.25
CA ARG A 124 -13.71 -15.83 4.50
C ARG A 124 -12.47 -16.33 3.78
N LEU A 125 -11.76 -15.42 3.12
CA LEU A 125 -10.44 -15.63 2.57
C LEU A 125 -9.47 -14.70 3.31
N THR A 126 -8.37 -15.23 3.82
CA THR A 126 -7.33 -14.45 4.49
C THR A 126 -6.17 -14.25 3.54
N LEU A 127 -5.76 -13.00 3.34
CA LEU A 127 -4.54 -12.62 2.65
C LEU A 127 -3.52 -12.13 3.67
N GLY A 128 -2.49 -12.90 3.93
CA GLY A 128 -1.29 -12.41 4.61
C GLY A 128 -0.38 -11.73 3.61
N PHE A 129 0.15 -10.56 3.94
CA PHE A 129 1.09 -9.83 3.10
C PHE A 129 2.30 -9.38 3.90
N HIS A 130 3.41 -9.25 3.19
CA HIS A 130 4.62 -8.63 3.68
C HIS A 130 5.38 -8.03 2.50
N HIS A 131 5.75 -6.75 2.59
CA HIS A 131 6.37 -6.02 1.49
C HIS A 131 7.75 -6.57 1.05
N GLY A 132 8.67 -6.87 1.98
CA GLY A 132 10.05 -7.29 1.66
C GLY A 132 10.49 -8.72 2.04
N THR A 133 9.57 -9.66 2.29
CA THR A 133 9.93 -11.03 2.73
C THR A 133 9.43 -12.05 1.75
N TRP A 134 9.96 -11.97 0.54
CA TRP A 134 10.12 -13.12 -0.33
C TRP A 134 11.43 -12.90 -1.08
N GLY A 135 12.54 -13.24 -0.41
CA GLY A 135 13.87 -13.24 -1.04
C GLY A 135 13.76 -13.88 -2.42
N GLY A 136 14.38 -13.26 -3.42
CA GLY A 136 14.13 -13.52 -4.84
C GLY A 136 14.03 -15.00 -5.20
N VAL A 137 13.34 -15.31 -6.31
CA VAL A 137 12.95 -16.62 -6.87
C VAL A 137 13.83 -17.82 -6.47
N ILE A 138 15.13 -17.62 -6.35
CA ILE A 138 16.15 -18.58 -5.92
C ILE A 138 15.95 -19.09 -4.48
N THR A 139 15.52 -18.25 -3.53
CA THR A 139 15.45 -18.62 -2.10
C THR A 139 14.12 -19.23 -1.68
N LYS A 140 13.09 -19.22 -2.56
CA LYS A 140 11.75 -19.81 -2.29
C LYS A 140 11.17 -19.49 -0.89
N GLY A 141 11.48 -18.32 -0.33
CA GLY A 141 11.01 -17.94 1.00
C GLY A 141 11.69 -18.63 2.19
N THR A 142 12.71 -19.49 1.99
CA THR A 142 13.40 -20.21 3.08
C THR A 142 14.13 -19.25 4.04
N LEU A 143 14.67 -18.14 3.52
CA LEU A 143 15.27 -17.08 4.35
C LEU A 143 14.24 -16.29 5.18
N GLY A 144 12.97 -16.28 4.74
CA GLY A 144 11.87 -15.64 5.47
C GLY A 144 11.35 -16.50 6.62
N GLY A 145 11.37 -17.83 6.48
CA GLY A 145 10.82 -18.77 7.47
C GLY A 145 11.40 -18.60 8.87
N ASN A 146 12.72 -18.39 9.00
CA ASN A 146 13.35 -18.17 10.30
C ASN A 146 12.93 -16.86 10.99
N ARG A 147 12.48 -15.84 10.23
CA ARG A 147 12.06 -14.54 10.80
C ARG A 147 10.63 -14.57 11.34
N TYR A 148 9.80 -15.50 10.87
CA TYR A 148 8.42 -15.67 11.34
C TYR A 148 8.24 -16.86 12.29
N ALA A 149 9.21 -17.76 12.41
CA ALA A 149 9.17 -18.87 13.36
C ALA A 149 9.54 -18.46 14.81
N SER A 150 10.03 -17.23 15.00
CA SER A 150 10.50 -16.69 16.29
C SER A 150 9.55 -15.65 16.92
N ILE A 151 8.29 -15.60 16.47
CA ILE A 151 7.18 -14.90 17.12
C ILE A 151 6.24 -15.96 17.69
#